data_AF-A0A7V4HHS0-F1
#
_entry.id   AF-A0A7V4HHS0-F1
#
_cell.length_a   1.000
_cell.length_b   1.000
_cell.length_c   1.000
_cell.angle_alpha   90.00
_cell.angle_beta   90.00
_cell.angle_gamma   90.00
#
_symmetry.space_group_name_H-M   'P 1'
#
loop_
_entity.id
_entity.type
_entity.pdbx_description
1 polymer ?
#
loop_
_entity_poly.entity_id
_entity_poly.type
_entity_poly.pdbx_seq_one_letter_code
_entity_poly.pdbx_strand_id
1 'polypeptide(L)'
;MQTNHRENRRERFPEFEDLVPAGMKEACWFAGAWAAAMSRRAPDMDRARIVEWRQGWGMPRIDRSIAGGPLTLGGRVYERGLGTHADSVIRIRAPGPIRTIRAFAGLDDNPATRASAANRGAPKRLLFSVEAGGREVWRGGPVGLNDQPLAVEGAGGGSEDVVLKVAETSGRIEYAHADWAGLEITLDDGSVWRLDGGPFAAQWLPVCSPPFSFRIGGKDSGEAMRNWSFSSQRASEDENAARDVCAWSDPHSGVEIEAEILTHRGFPAVEWVLRFRNTGECSSPILEDVQALDASWLGIGDVILRRSRGSTCRISDFEYLVSPIGVGEKVAMAAGGGRSSNEWLPFFNLQTGDTGVIAAVGWSGQWAASFSREGESLVRLKAGQELTRFALHAGEVVRTPRILLLFWNGDPQDGHNVLRRFLLARHVPRLDGKILRAPLTVAH
;
A
#
# COMPACT_ATOMS: atom_id res chain seq x y z
N MET A 1 -0.88 -33.48 -57.71
CA MET A 1 0.28 -33.32 -56.83
C MET A 1 0.50 -31.82 -56.60
N GLN A 2 -0.25 -31.24 -55.66
CA GLN A 2 -0.04 -29.87 -55.16
C GLN A 2 -0.36 -29.93 -53.67
N THR A 3 0.67 -30.08 -52.85
CA THR A 3 0.55 -30.08 -51.39
C THR A 3 0.72 -28.65 -50.91
N ASN A 4 -0.38 -28.07 -50.44
CA ASN A 4 -0.39 -26.83 -49.67
C ASN A 4 0.34 -27.05 -48.33
N HIS A 5 1.52 -26.43 -48.17
CA HIS A 5 2.12 -26.21 -46.87
C HIS A 5 1.34 -25.10 -46.13
N ARG A 6 0.37 -25.48 -45.30
CA ARG A 6 -0.03 -24.65 -44.16
C ARG A 6 0.83 -25.07 -42.97
N GLU A 7 1.84 -24.26 -42.68
CA GLU A 7 2.55 -24.32 -41.40
C GLU A 7 1.55 -24.12 -40.26
N ASN A 8 1.43 -25.16 -39.44
CA ASN A 8 0.75 -25.11 -38.15
C ASN A 8 1.57 -24.20 -37.22
N ARG A 9 1.28 -22.90 -37.20
CA ARG A 9 1.63 -22.04 -36.05
C ARG A 9 0.86 -22.55 -34.85
N ARG A 10 1.42 -23.54 -34.14
CA ARG A 10 1.06 -23.79 -32.75
C ARG A 10 1.46 -22.53 -31.98
N GLU A 11 0.48 -21.71 -31.62
CA GLU A 11 0.63 -20.68 -30.61
C GLU A 11 1.11 -21.37 -29.31
N ARG A 12 2.42 -21.42 -29.11
CA ARG A 12 2.99 -21.61 -27.78
C ARG A 12 2.61 -20.36 -27.01
N PHE A 13 1.65 -20.48 -26.10
CA PHE A 13 1.59 -19.56 -24.98
C PHE A 13 2.96 -19.65 -24.30
N PRO A 14 3.65 -18.53 -24.02
CA PRO A 14 4.94 -18.60 -23.36
C PRO A 14 4.75 -19.36 -22.05
N GLU A 15 5.56 -20.40 -21.83
CA GLU A 15 5.84 -20.84 -20.47
C GLU A 15 6.28 -19.59 -19.72
N PHE A 16 5.66 -19.33 -18.58
CA PHE A 16 5.62 -18.03 -17.92
C PHE A 16 6.98 -17.58 -17.35
N GLU A 17 8.00 -17.43 -18.18
CA GLU A 17 9.22 -16.71 -17.85
C GLU A 17 8.85 -15.22 -17.64
N ASP A 18 9.13 -14.72 -16.43
CA ASP A 18 8.84 -13.38 -15.93
C ASP A 18 7.35 -12.98 -15.90
N LEU A 19 6.59 -13.59 -14.98
CA LEU A 19 5.18 -13.27 -14.67
C LEU A 19 4.93 -11.76 -14.47
N VAL A 20 5.91 -11.06 -13.87
CA VAL A 20 5.87 -9.66 -13.50
C VAL A 20 7.14 -8.96 -14.00
N PRO A 21 7.05 -7.74 -14.58
CA PRO A 21 8.23 -6.99 -15.00
C PRO A 21 9.24 -6.77 -13.87
N ALA A 22 10.54 -6.76 -14.18
CA ALA A 22 11.60 -6.55 -13.18
C ALA A 22 11.42 -5.27 -12.35
N GLY A 23 10.88 -4.20 -12.97
CA GLY A 23 10.57 -2.94 -12.31
C GLY A 23 9.42 -2.99 -11.29
N MET A 24 8.67 -4.09 -11.21
CA MET A 24 7.50 -4.25 -10.33
C MET A 24 7.74 -5.28 -9.20
N LYS A 25 9.00 -5.67 -8.96
CA LYS A 25 9.37 -6.53 -7.82
C LYS A 25 9.01 -5.92 -6.47
N GLU A 26 9.09 -4.60 -6.34
CA GLU A 26 8.70 -3.91 -5.11
C GLU A 26 7.21 -3.99 -4.84
N ALA A 27 6.37 -3.91 -5.86
CA ALA A 27 4.92 -4.13 -5.71
C ALA A 27 4.61 -5.55 -5.18
N CYS A 28 5.43 -6.54 -5.55
CA CYS A 28 5.31 -7.92 -5.05
C CYS A 28 5.59 -7.98 -3.55
N TRP A 29 6.66 -7.33 -3.11
CA TRP A 29 6.96 -7.19 -1.68
C TRP A 29 5.84 -6.42 -0.95
N PHE A 30 5.34 -5.33 -1.53
CA PHE A 30 4.29 -4.51 -0.92
C PHE A 30 2.99 -5.29 -0.73
N ALA A 31 2.61 -6.16 -1.67
CA ALA A 31 1.48 -7.07 -1.51
C ALA A 31 1.64 -8.01 -0.30
N GLY A 32 2.84 -8.56 -0.11
CA GLY A 32 3.17 -9.38 1.06
C GLY A 32 3.15 -8.57 2.36
N ALA A 33 3.67 -7.35 2.34
CA ALA A 33 3.64 -6.44 3.49
C ALA A 33 2.21 -6.03 3.87
N TRP A 34 1.34 -5.82 2.88
CA TRP A 34 -0.10 -5.58 3.10
C TRP A 34 -0.76 -6.77 3.79
N ALA A 35 -0.52 -7.98 3.28
CA ALA A 35 -1.06 -9.21 3.88
C ALA A 35 -0.54 -9.42 5.32
N ALA A 36 0.75 -9.16 5.56
CA ALA A 36 1.34 -9.25 6.89
C ALA A 36 0.71 -8.24 7.88
N ALA A 37 0.48 -7.00 7.44
CA ALA A 37 -0.21 -5.99 8.24
C ALA A 37 -1.62 -6.44 8.62
N MET A 38 -2.39 -7.01 7.67
CA MET A 38 -3.70 -7.59 7.95
C MET A 38 -3.65 -8.74 8.97
N SER A 39 -2.58 -9.54 8.93
CA SER A 39 -2.35 -10.63 9.87
C SER A 39 -1.72 -10.20 11.20
N ARG A 40 -1.50 -8.90 11.43
CA ARG A 40 -0.70 -8.36 12.55
C ARG A 40 0.63 -9.08 12.74
N ARG A 41 1.21 -9.57 11.65
CA ARG A 41 2.58 -10.08 11.65
C ARG A 41 3.51 -8.96 11.26
N ALA A 42 4.75 -9.07 11.72
CA ALA A 42 5.80 -8.29 11.11
C ALA A 42 5.82 -8.62 9.60
N PRO A 43 5.77 -7.63 8.71
CA PRO A 43 6.06 -7.86 7.30
C PRO A 43 7.46 -8.48 7.19
N ASP A 44 7.71 -9.23 6.12
CA ASP A 44 9.02 -9.82 5.86
C ASP A 44 10.11 -8.78 6.10
N MET A 45 10.91 -9.03 7.13
CA MET A 45 11.63 -7.99 7.87
C MET A 45 12.88 -7.53 7.15
N ASP A 46 13.21 -8.09 5.98
CA ASP A 46 14.43 -7.85 5.19
C ASP A 46 14.67 -6.40 4.73
N ARG A 47 13.81 -5.45 5.09
CA ARG A 47 13.94 -4.02 4.74
C ARG A 47 13.60 -3.12 5.92
N ALA A 48 14.45 -2.13 6.20
CA ALA A 48 14.05 -1.06 7.11
C ALA A 48 13.01 -0.15 6.48
N ARG A 49 12.19 0.43 7.34
CA ARG A 49 11.03 1.22 6.95
C ARG A 49 10.86 2.41 7.89
N ILE A 50 10.32 3.49 7.36
CA ILE A 50 9.83 4.58 8.20
C ILE A 50 8.57 4.06 8.91
N VAL A 51 8.60 4.00 10.23
CA VAL A 51 7.49 3.48 11.05
C VAL A 51 6.70 4.61 11.72
N GLU A 52 7.29 5.78 11.85
CA GLU A 52 6.67 6.97 12.44
C GLU A 52 7.40 8.22 11.91
N TRP A 53 6.66 9.31 11.67
CA TRP A 53 7.27 10.63 11.49
C TRP A 53 6.41 11.73 12.12
N ARG A 54 7.04 12.88 12.40
CA ARG A 54 6.41 14.20 12.61
C ARG A 54 7.28 15.22 11.88
N GLN A 55 6.69 16.13 11.11
CA GLN A 55 7.45 17.23 10.50
C GLN A 55 6.62 18.48 10.24
N GLY A 56 7.29 19.62 10.07
CA GLY A 56 6.63 20.91 9.86
C GLY A 56 5.84 21.04 8.54
N TRP A 57 6.31 20.39 7.47
CA TRP A 57 5.65 20.47 6.16
C TRP A 57 5.89 19.21 5.31
N GLY A 58 4.88 18.79 4.55
CA GLY A 58 4.96 17.66 3.61
C GLY A 58 5.14 16.31 4.30
N MET A 59 5.57 15.31 3.54
CA MET A 59 5.90 13.96 4.03
C MET A 59 7.34 13.60 3.66
N PRO A 60 8.11 12.90 4.52
CA PRO A 60 9.46 12.48 4.17
C PRO A 60 9.49 11.72 2.84
N ARG A 61 10.49 12.00 2.01
CA ARG A 61 10.65 11.37 0.70
C ARG A 61 11.97 10.62 0.63
N ILE A 62 11.93 9.37 0.22
CA ILE A 62 13.14 8.57 0.04
C ILE A 62 13.71 8.86 -1.35
N ASP A 63 15.02 9.06 -1.45
CA ASP A 63 15.79 9.30 -2.68
C ASP A 63 15.35 10.56 -3.48
N ARG A 64 14.60 11.44 -2.81
CA ARG A 64 14.14 12.74 -3.31
C ARG A 64 14.09 13.72 -2.16
N SER A 65 14.38 14.99 -2.42
CA SER A 65 14.16 16.04 -1.44
C SER A 65 12.67 16.25 -1.17
N ILE A 66 12.32 16.89 -0.06
CA ILE A 66 10.92 17.09 0.32
C ILE A 66 10.08 17.81 -0.75
N ALA A 67 10.73 18.65 -1.57
CA ALA A 67 10.16 19.37 -2.71
C ALA A 67 10.02 18.51 -3.99
N GLY A 68 10.43 17.24 -3.96
CA GLY A 68 10.36 16.31 -5.10
C GLY A 68 11.59 16.35 -6.03
N GLY A 69 12.56 17.22 -5.77
CA GLY A 69 13.82 17.30 -6.52
C GLY A 69 14.87 16.29 -6.06
N PRO A 70 16.10 16.35 -6.61
CA PRO A 70 17.22 15.56 -6.11
C PRO A 70 17.63 16.00 -4.70
N LEU A 71 18.12 15.07 -3.88
CA LEU A 71 18.75 15.37 -2.59
C LEU A 71 20.06 16.12 -2.87
N THR A 72 20.20 17.36 -2.42
CA THR A 72 21.36 18.19 -2.75
C THR A 72 21.92 18.85 -1.51
N LEU A 73 23.17 18.55 -1.14
CA LEU A 73 23.82 19.14 0.03
C LEU A 73 25.13 19.81 -0.39
N GLY A 74 25.28 21.10 -0.07
CA GLY A 74 26.50 21.86 -0.38
C GLY A 74 26.87 21.82 -1.86
N GLY A 75 25.88 21.85 -2.76
CA GLY A 75 26.06 21.75 -4.21
C GLY A 75 26.32 20.34 -4.76
N ARG A 76 26.38 19.30 -3.92
CA ARG A 76 26.53 17.90 -4.34
C ARG A 76 25.18 17.20 -4.36
N VAL A 77 24.86 16.56 -5.48
CA VAL A 77 23.67 15.71 -5.63
C VAL A 77 23.97 14.31 -5.07
N TYR A 78 23.01 13.77 -4.33
CA TYR A 78 23.01 12.41 -3.80
C TYR A 78 21.85 11.62 -4.39
N GLU A 79 22.13 10.41 -4.85
CA GLU A 79 21.11 9.53 -5.43
C GLU A 79 20.22 8.89 -4.36
N ARG A 80 20.76 8.74 -3.14
CA ARG A 80 20.13 7.98 -2.06
C ARG A 80 20.01 8.80 -0.79
N GLY A 81 18.93 8.59 -0.04
CA GLY A 81 18.75 9.21 1.27
C GLY A 81 17.30 9.54 1.59
N LEU A 82 17.09 10.49 2.49
CA LEU A 82 15.77 10.90 2.96
C LEU A 82 15.66 12.43 2.99
N GLY A 83 14.77 12.98 2.17
CA GLY A 83 14.39 14.38 2.20
C GLY A 83 13.25 14.64 3.19
N THR A 84 13.36 15.69 3.97
CA THR A 84 12.43 16.08 5.05
C THR A 84 12.31 17.61 5.18
N HIS A 85 11.51 18.06 6.14
CA HIS A 85 11.35 19.46 6.53
C HIS A 85 11.56 19.61 8.04
N ALA A 86 12.23 20.67 8.51
CA ALA A 86 12.36 20.96 9.94
C ALA A 86 11.12 21.65 10.53
N ASP A 87 10.78 21.54 11.81
CA ASP A 87 11.30 20.54 12.73
C ASP A 87 10.79 19.17 12.32
N SER A 88 11.62 18.13 12.43
CA SER A 88 11.19 16.76 12.20
C SER A 88 11.74 15.77 13.20
N VAL A 89 10.96 14.70 13.39
CA VAL A 89 11.32 13.48 14.12
C VAL A 89 10.85 12.31 13.28
N ILE A 90 11.78 11.51 12.77
CA ILE A 90 11.49 10.39 11.87
C ILE A 90 12.08 9.12 12.45
N ARG A 91 11.25 8.11 12.72
CA ARG A 91 11.67 6.80 13.22
C ARG A 91 11.76 5.81 12.07
N ILE A 92 12.92 5.20 11.92
CA ILE A 92 13.19 4.13 10.98
C ILE A 92 13.46 2.86 11.78
N ARG A 93 12.79 1.77 11.42
CA ARG A 93 13.01 0.44 12.01
C ARG A 93 13.81 -0.44 11.07
N ALA A 94 15.00 -0.85 11.48
CA ALA A 94 15.91 -1.77 10.82
C ALA A 94 15.39 -3.22 10.75
N PRO A 95 15.89 -4.03 9.79
CA PRO A 95 15.61 -5.47 9.70
C PRO A 95 16.12 -6.28 10.90
N GLY A 96 17.02 -5.73 11.70
CA GLY A 96 17.60 -6.35 12.89
C GLY A 96 18.39 -5.34 13.74
N PRO A 97 19.12 -5.83 14.76
CA PRO A 97 19.88 -4.99 15.68
C PRO A 97 20.93 -4.14 14.96
N ILE A 98 20.93 -2.84 15.23
CA ILE A 98 21.80 -1.87 14.59
C ILE A 98 23.15 -1.80 15.29
N ARG A 99 24.20 -1.96 14.50
CA ARG A 99 25.60 -1.73 14.90
C ARG A 99 25.99 -0.27 14.70
N THR A 100 25.88 0.24 13.48
CA THR A 100 26.31 1.59 13.11
C THR A 100 25.35 2.27 12.15
N ILE A 101 25.21 3.59 12.29
CA ILE A 101 24.42 4.47 11.42
C ILE A 101 25.37 5.48 10.80
N ARG A 102 25.32 5.64 9.47
CA ARG A 102 26.10 6.63 8.72
C ARG A 102 25.21 7.39 7.75
N ALA A 103 25.47 8.68 7.59
CA ALA A 103 24.80 9.54 6.63
C ALA A 103 25.58 10.84 6.40
N PHE A 104 25.10 11.65 5.46
CA PHE A 104 25.41 13.07 5.35
C PHE A 104 24.14 13.87 5.63
N ALA A 105 24.23 14.89 6.47
CA ALA A 105 23.08 15.70 6.87
C ALA A 105 23.30 17.17 6.52
N GLY A 106 22.26 17.85 6.03
CA GLY A 106 22.34 19.27 5.73
C GLY A 106 21.05 19.91 5.27
N LEU A 107 21.09 21.23 5.11
CA LEU A 107 20.01 21.99 4.49
C LEU A 107 19.98 21.69 2.99
N ASP A 108 18.81 21.29 2.46
CA ASP A 108 18.65 20.92 1.05
C ASP A 108 18.82 22.13 0.13
N ASP A 109 19.73 21.99 -0.82
CA ASP A 109 20.15 22.99 -1.80
C ASP A 109 19.26 22.99 -3.05
N ASN A 110 17.95 23.12 -2.82
CA ASN A 110 16.94 23.22 -3.87
C ASN A 110 16.60 24.69 -4.22
N PRO A 111 15.93 24.94 -5.36
CA PRO A 111 15.58 26.30 -5.80
C PRO A 111 14.77 27.11 -4.78
N ALA A 112 13.84 26.48 -4.04
CA ALA A 112 13.02 27.16 -3.04
C ALA A 112 13.85 27.55 -1.79
N THR A 113 14.72 26.67 -1.32
CA THR A 113 15.66 26.99 -0.24
C THR A 113 16.61 28.12 -0.65
N ARG A 114 17.16 28.08 -1.87
CA ARG A 114 18.02 29.15 -2.42
C ARG A 114 17.30 30.48 -2.50
N ALA A 115 16.08 30.50 -3.02
CA ALA A 115 15.26 31.70 -3.09
C ALA A 115 14.95 32.26 -1.70
N SER A 116 14.61 31.39 -0.74
CA SER A 116 14.42 31.78 0.66
C SER A 116 15.70 32.36 1.27
N ALA A 117 16.86 31.76 0.99
CA ALA A 117 18.16 32.24 1.48
C ALA A 117 18.54 33.61 0.91
N ALA A 118 18.07 33.98 -0.29
CA ALA A 118 18.33 35.28 -0.92
C ALA A 118 17.53 36.44 -0.30
N ASN A 119 16.50 36.16 0.50
CA ASN A 119 15.74 37.19 1.21
C ASN A 119 16.59 37.82 2.33
N ARG A 120 16.43 39.14 2.57
CA ARG A 120 17.13 39.85 3.65
C ARG A 120 16.71 39.27 5.00
N GLY A 121 17.64 38.63 5.71
CA GLY A 121 17.42 38.06 7.04
C GLY A 121 18.64 37.27 7.52
N ALA A 122 18.61 36.80 8.77
CA ALA A 122 19.62 35.87 9.27
C ALA A 122 19.67 34.61 8.38
N PRO A 123 20.86 34.03 8.15
CA PRO A 123 20.97 32.87 7.29
C PRO A 123 20.33 31.66 7.99
N LYS A 124 19.58 30.85 7.24
CA LYS A 124 18.89 29.68 7.78
C LYS A 124 19.88 28.68 8.37
N ARG A 125 19.57 28.13 9.55
CA ARG A 125 20.41 27.14 10.25
C ARG A 125 19.57 26.00 10.81
N LEU A 126 19.94 24.78 10.45
CA LEU A 126 19.32 23.55 10.95
C LEU A 126 20.30 22.76 11.81
N LEU A 127 19.80 22.20 12.91
CA LEU A 127 20.52 21.28 13.77
C LEU A 127 20.04 19.86 13.49
N PHE A 128 20.96 18.91 13.42
CA PHE A 128 20.67 17.51 13.16
C PHE A 128 21.10 16.65 14.35
N SER A 129 20.28 15.69 14.74
CA SER A 129 20.66 14.66 15.71
C SER A 129 20.06 13.29 15.39
N VAL A 130 20.72 12.26 15.90
CA VAL A 130 20.32 10.85 15.73
C VAL A 130 20.20 10.21 17.10
N GLU A 131 19.10 9.50 17.33
CA GLU A 131 18.91 8.66 18.50
C GLU A 131 18.78 7.19 18.11
N ALA A 132 19.33 6.29 18.93
CA ALA A 132 19.09 4.86 18.84
C ALA A 132 18.94 4.29 20.25
N GLY A 133 18.04 3.33 20.46
CA GLY A 133 17.77 2.77 21.79
C GLY A 133 17.32 3.80 22.84
N GLY A 134 16.66 4.88 22.40
CA GLY A 134 16.22 5.97 23.28
C GLY A 134 17.33 6.90 23.79
N ARG A 135 18.54 6.82 23.22
CA ARG A 135 19.69 7.69 23.56
C ARG A 135 20.14 8.46 22.33
N GLU A 136 20.60 9.69 22.51
CA GLU A 136 21.28 10.43 21.46
C GLU A 136 22.66 9.82 21.20
N VAL A 137 22.87 9.35 19.97
CA VAL A 137 24.10 8.66 19.54
C VAL A 137 24.95 9.53 18.64
N TRP A 138 24.37 10.61 18.10
CA TRP A 138 25.10 11.62 17.34
C TRP A 138 24.33 12.95 17.36
N ARG A 139 25.06 14.07 17.38
CA ARG A 139 24.53 15.44 17.21
C ARG A 139 25.54 16.28 16.46
N GLY A 140 25.08 16.96 15.41
CA GLY A 140 25.87 17.92 14.65
C GLY A 140 25.68 19.37 15.13
N GLY A 141 26.56 20.26 14.68
CA GLY A 141 26.36 21.71 14.84
C GLY A 141 25.32 22.27 13.85
N PRO A 142 24.85 23.52 14.04
CA PRO A 142 23.93 24.15 13.09
C PRO A 142 24.58 24.32 11.70
N VAL A 143 23.89 23.90 10.65
CA VAL A 143 24.36 23.92 9.26
C VAL A 143 23.40 24.70 8.36
N GLY A 144 23.94 25.48 7.43
CA GLY A 144 23.20 26.26 6.43
C GLY A 144 23.50 25.83 5.00
N LEU A 145 22.93 26.57 4.04
CA LEU A 145 22.91 26.22 2.61
C LEU A 145 24.30 26.06 1.97
N ASN A 146 25.24 26.93 2.35
CA ASN A 146 26.58 27.00 1.77
C ASN A 146 27.64 26.26 2.59
N ASP A 147 27.24 25.66 3.71
CA ASP A 147 28.15 24.91 4.58
C ASP A 147 28.36 23.51 3.99
N GLN A 148 29.48 22.87 4.38
CA GLN A 148 29.69 21.46 4.02
C GLN A 148 28.68 20.57 4.76
N PRO A 149 28.18 19.49 4.13
CA PRO A 149 27.29 18.55 4.79
C PRO A 149 27.98 17.93 6.02
N LEU A 150 27.20 17.72 7.07
CA LEU A 150 27.64 17.09 8.30
C LEU A 150 27.81 15.59 8.07
N ALA A 151 28.98 15.04 8.36
CA ALA A 151 29.18 13.60 8.41
C ALA A 151 28.56 13.03 9.70
N VAL A 152 27.62 12.11 9.52
CA VAL A 152 26.91 11.45 10.61
C VAL A 152 27.54 10.08 10.84
N GLU A 153 27.92 9.79 12.07
CA GLU A 153 28.33 8.45 12.50
C GLU A 153 27.86 8.22 13.95
N GLY A 154 26.97 7.24 14.13
CA GLY A 154 26.40 6.90 15.44
C GLY A 154 26.36 5.40 15.66
N ALA A 155 26.54 4.95 16.90
CA ALA A 155 26.39 3.56 17.28
C ALA A 155 24.91 3.23 17.52
N GLY A 156 24.41 2.10 17.01
CA GLY A 156 23.00 1.69 17.21
C GLY A 156 22.73 1.05 18.57
N GLY A 157 23.78 0.55 19.23
CA GLY A 157 23.68 -0.07 20.56
C GLY A 157 22.79 -1.31 20.60
N GLY A 158 22.66 -2.03 19.48
CA GLY A 158 21.78 -3.20 19.35
C GLY A 158 20.29 -2.85 19.27
N SER A 159 19.92 -1.57 19.18
CA SER A 159 18.53 -1.16 18.93
C SER A 159 18.13 -1.50 17.50
N GLU A 160 16.86 -1.85 17.28
CA GLU A 160 16.29 -1.99 15.92
C GLU A 160 15.75 -0.67 15.37
N ASP A 161 15.65 0.38 16.20
CA ASP A 161 15.10 1.67 15.82
C ASP A 161 16.18 2.76 15.82
N VAL A 162 16.19 3.57 14.76
CA VAL A 162 16.91 4.84 14.68
C VAL A 162 15.92 5.99 14.50
N VAL A 163 16.13 7.09 15.21
CA VAL A 163 15.33 8.31 15.12
C VAL A 163 16.18 9.44 14.59
N LEU A 164 15.82 9.96 13.42
CA LEU A 164 16.45 11.10 12.77
C LEU A 164 15.68 12.37 13.16
N LYS A 165 16.39 13.38 13.68
CA LYS A 165 15.78 14.63 14.13
C LYS A 165 16.41 15.84 13.47
N VAL A 166 15.57 16.76 13.01
CA VAL A 166 16.01 18.04 12.47
C VAL A 166 15.30 19.14 13.26
N ALA A 167 16.06 20.13 13.74
CA ALA A 167 15.52 21.30 14.42
C ALA A 167 15.93 22.58 13.70
N GLU A 168 14.99 23.49 13.48
CA GLU A 168 15.24 24.83 13.00
C GLU A 168 15.72 25.71 14.16
N THR A 169 16.80 26.47 13.96
CA THR A 169 17.47 27.21 15.05
C THR A 169 17.67 28.69 14.77
N SER A 170 17.27 29.16 13.59
CA SER A 170 17.46 30.55 13.14
C SER A 170 16.17 31.38 13.14
N GLY A 171 15.03 30.81 13.55
CA GLY A 171 13.72 31.46 13.53
C GLY A 171 13.11 31.56 12.12
N ARG A 172 13.60 30.76 11.17
CA ARG A 172 13.21 30.76 9.77
C ARG A 172 12.76 29.37 9.35
N ILE A 173 11.49 29.05 9.58
CA ILE A 173 10.92 27.73 9.29
C ILE A 173 10.55 27.54 7.81
N GLU A 174 10.36 28.64 7.07
CA GLU A 174 9.89 28.63 5.69
C GLU A 174 10.92 28.01 4.74
N TYR A 175 10.57 26.92 4.05
CA TYR A 175 11.51 26.17 3.20
C TYR A 175 12.72 25.66 4.01
N ALA A 176 12.50 25.21 5.25
CA ALA A 176 13.51 24.51 6.04
C ALA A 176 13.66 23.05 5.57
N HIS A 177 13.89 22.88 4.27
CA HIS A 177 14.05 21.59 3.62
C HIS A 177 15.39 21.01 4.02
N ALA A 178 15.41 19.76 4.46
CA ALA A 178 16.58 19.11 5.02
C ALA A 178 16.74 17.72 4.42
N ASP A 179 17.97 17.30 4.18
CA ASP A 179 18.25 15.98 3.65
C ASP A 179 19.18 15.18 4.59
N TRP A 180 18.87 13.90 4.72
CA TRP A 180 19.75 12.84 5.23
C TRP A 180 20.23 12.00 4.04
N ALA A 181 21.29 12.44 3.38
CA ALA A 181 21.84 11.80 2.19
C ALA A 181 22.71 10.57 2.54
N GLY A 182 22.68 9.54 1.69
CA GLY A 182 23.52 8.35 1.84
C GLY A 182 23.30 7.57 3.13
N LEU A 183 22.08 7.56 3.66
CA LEU A 183 21.74 6.87 4.91
C LEU A 183 22.02 5.36 4.81
N GLU A 184 22.93 4.90 5.64
CA GLU A 184 23.40 3.52 5.72
C GLU A 184 23.31 3.04 7.18
N ILE A 185 22.76 1.85 7.38
CA ILE A 185 22.64 1.18 8.67
C ILE A 185 23.34 -0.18 8.55
N THR A 186 24.40 -0.37 9.31
CA THR A 186 25.05 -1.68 9.44
C THR A 186 24.41 -2.40 10.62
N LEU A 187 24.00 -3.65 10.43
CA LEU A 187 23.48 -4.50 11.49
C LEU A 187 24.62 -5.20 12.25
N ASP A 188 24.30 -5.80 13.40
CA ASP A 188 25.26 -6.55 14.21
C ASP A 188 25.86 -7.77 13.49
N ASP A 189 25.11 -8.37 12.56
CA ASP A 189 25.58 -9.47 11.70
C ASP A 189 26.53 -9.02 10.56
N GLY A 190 26.77 -7.70 10.46
CA GLY A 190 27.64 -7.09 9.45
C GLY A 190 26.95 -6.78 8.12
N SER A 191 25.67 -7.14 7.95
CA SER A 191 24.90 -6.75 6.78
C SER A 191 24.72 -5.23 6.75
N VAL A 192 24.80 -4.67 5.55
CA VAL A 192 24.63 -3.23 5.32
C VAL A 192 23.28 -3.00 4.68
N TRP A 193 22.43 -2.29 5.39
CA TRP A 193 21.13 -1.87 4.92
C TRP A 193 21.16 -0.39 4.53
N ARG A 194 20.36 -0.02 3.53
CA ARG A 194 20.12 1.36 3.11
C ARG A 194 18.64 1.61 3.00
N LEU A 195 18.23 2.85 3.26
CA LEU A 195 16.85 3.26 3.02
C LEU A 195 16.55 3.08 1.54
N ASP A 196 15.75 2.06 1.25
CA ASP A 196 15.33 1.76 -0.10
C ASP A 196 14.19 2.70 -0.44
N GLY A 197 14.49 3.64 -1.33
CA GLY A 197 13.48 4.40 -2.03
C GLY A 197 12.80 3.50 -3.01
N GLY A 198 11.49 3.62 -3.02
CA GLY A 198 10.65 2.76 -3.81
C GLY A 198 9.30 3.40 -4.02
N PRO A 199 8.64 3.18 -5.18
CA PRO A 199 7.30 3.67 -5.45
C PRO A 199 6.32 3.57 -4.25
N PHE A 200 6.40 2.50 -3.47
CA PHE A 200 5.48 2.24 -2.35
C PHE A 200 5.95 2.79 -1.01
N ALA A 201 7.14 3.37 -0.92
CA ALA A 201 7.69 3.90 0.34
C ALA A 201 6.82 4.98 0.99
N ALA A 202 6.05 5.72 0.19
CA ALA A 202 5.10 6.73 0.68
C ALA A 202 3.72 6.15 1.04
N GLN A 203 3.41 4.93 0.57
CA GLN A 203 2.16 4.26 0.87
C GLN A 203 2.30 3.55 2.21
N TRP A 204 1.74 4.17 3.24
CA TRP A 204 1.68 3.55 4.56
C TRP A 204 0.82 2.29 4.47
N LEU A 205 1.35 1.17 4.98
CA LEU A 205 0.54 -0.01 5.24
C LEU A 205 -0.67 0.40 6.08
N PRO A 206 -1.86 -0.19 5.88
CA PRO A 206 -3.05 0.16 6.66
C PRO A 206 -2.71 0.06 8.15
N VAL A 207 -2.64 1.22 8.81
CA VAL A 207 -2.16 1.33 10.18
C VAL A 207 -3.24 0.79 11.12
N CYS A 208 -2.89 -0.21 11.93
CA CYS A 208 -3.57 -0.64 13.16
C CYS A 208 -5.05 -1.09 13.10
N SER A 209 -5.72 -1.03 11.96
CA SER A 209 -7.09 -1.51 11.78
C SER A 209 -7.17 -2.53 10.64
N PRO A 210 -7.95 -3.62 10.79
CA PRO A 210 -8.23 -4.50 9.66
C PRO A 210 -8.84 -3.68 8.51
N PRO A 211 -8.50 -3.98 7.24
CA PRO A 211 -8.94 -3.19 6.09
C PRO A 211 -10.38 -3.55 5.69
N PHE A 212 -11.28 -3.62 6.66
CA PHE A 212 -12.71 -3.86 6.49
C PHE A 212 -13.48 -3.13 7.58
N SER A 213 -14.74 -2.81 7.31
CA SER A 213 -15.59 -2.12 8.27
C SER A 213 -16.99 -2.72 8.30
N PHE A 214 -17.66 -2.61 9.43
CA PHE A 214 -19.06 -3.00 9.59
C PHE A 214 -19.64 -2.25 10.79
N ARG A 215 -20.94 -2.38 11.01
CA ARG A 215 -21.61 -1.95 12.23
C ARG A 215 -22.24 -3.16 12.90
N ILE A 216 -22.14 -3.23 14.23
CA ILE A 216 -22.74 -4.28 15.05
C ILE A 216 -23.46 -3.67 16.25
N GLY A 217 -24.75 -3.96 16.40
CA GLY A 217 -25.55 -3.42 17.52
C GLY A 217 -25.52 -1.89 17.62
N GLY A 218 -25.43 -1.19 16.48
CA GLY A 218 -25.35 0.27 16.41
C GLY A 218 -23.96 0.88 16.58
N LYS A 219 -22.92 0.07 16.84
CA LYS A 219 -21.52 0.52 16.98
C LYS A 219 -20.72 0.25 15.71
N ASP A 220 -19.85 1.17 15.33
CA ASP A 220 -18.89 0.95 14.24
C ASP A 220 -17.82 -0.06 14.64
N SER A 221 -17.31 -0.83 13.68
CA SER A 221 -16.32 -1.89 13.91
C SER A 221 -15.05 -1.39 14.61
N GLY A 222 -14.60 -0.18 14.29
CA GLY A 222 -13.46 0.45 14.96
C GLY A 222 -13.68 0.72 16.45
N GLU A 223 -14.92 0.91 16.89
CA GLU A 223 -15.29 0.95 18.31
C GLU A 223 -15.49 -0.44 18.89
N ALA A 224 -16.27 -1.28 18.20
CA ALA A 224 -16.67 -2.59 18.69
C ALA A 224 -15.45 -3.51 18.91
N MET A 225 -14.51 -3.51 17.97
CA MET A 225 -13.38 -4.44 17.95
C MET A 225 -12.22 -4.04 18.86
N ARG A 226 -12.31 -2.93 19.62
CA ARG A 226 -11.23 -2.49 20.53
C ARG A 226 -10.89 -3.53 21.60
N ASN A 227 -11.90 -4.28 22.05
CA ASN A 227 -11.79 -5.26 23.13
C ASN A 227 -11.98 -6.71 22.64
N TRP A 228 -11.98 -6.93 21.33
CA TRP A 228 -12.10 -8.29 20.78
C TRP A 228 -10.76 -9.01 20.90
N SER A 229 -10.82 -10.32 21.15
CA SER A 229 -9.63 -11.15 21.05
C SER A 229 -9.20 -11.26 19.58
N PHE A 230 -7.91 -11.45 19.34
CA PHE A 230 -7.36 -11.61 18.00
C PHE A 230 -6.43 -12.82 17.97
N SER A 231 -6.53 -13.61 16.90
CA SER A 231 -5.57 -14.66 16.57
C SER A 231 -5.20 -14.61 15.10
N SER A 232 -3.99 -15.07 14.77
CA SER A 232 -3.54 -15.21 13.40
C SER A 232 -2.64 -16.44 13.26
N GLN A 233 -2.81 -17.17 12.17
CA GLN A 233 -1.98 -18.33 11.85
C GLN A 233 -1.79 -18.48 10.34
N ARG A 234 -0.62 -19.03 9.95
CA ARG A 234 -0.34 -19.51 8.60
C ARG A 234 -1.05 -20.86 8.43
N ALA A 235 -2.12 -20.89 7.63
CA ALA A 235 -2.92 -22.09 7.42
C ALA A 235 -2.32 -23.04 6.39
N SER A 236 -1.72 -22.50 5.33
CA SER A 236 -0.98 -23.29 4.33
C SER A 236 -0.02 -22.41 3.55
N GLU A 237 0.96 -23.03 2.91
CA GLU A 237 1.92 -22.36 2.06
C GLU A 237 2.43 -23.33 1.00
N ASP A 238 2.39 -22.90 -0.26
CA ASP A 238 2.90 -23.67 -1.39
C ASP A 238 3.70 -22.76 -2.34
N GLU A 239 4.11 -23.30 -3.48
CA GLU A 239 4.85 -22.57 -4.52
C GLU A 239 4.08 -21.37 -5.09
N ASN A 240 2.76 -21.35 -4.94
CA ASN A 240 1.85 -20.44 -5.62
C ASN A 240 1.32 -19.35 -4.70
N ALA A 241 1.02 -19.66 -3.45
CA ALA A 241 0.47 -18.71 -2.50
C ALA A 241 0.76 -19.10 -1.05
N ALA A 242 0.74 -18.10 -0.18
CA ALA A 242 0.62 -18.28 1.25
C ALA A 242 -0.81 -17.96 1.71
N ARG A 243 -1.39 -18.82 2.53
CA ARG A 243 -2.74 -18.65 3.09
C ARG A 243 -2.66 -18.40 4.58
N ASP A 244 -3.22 -17.27 5.00
CA ASP A 244 -3.34 -16.89 6.39
C ASP A 244 -4.79 -16.87 6.82
N VAL A 245 -5.02 -17.23 8.07
CA VAL A 245 -6.32 -17.12 8.70
C VAL A 245 -6.17 -16.26 9.95
N CYS A 246 -6.94 -15.19 9.99
CA CYS A 246 -7.02 -14.28 11.11
C CYS A 246 -8.43 -14.32 11.69
N ALA A 247 -8.57 -14.36 13.01
CA ALA A 247 -9.86 -14.35 13.65
C ALA A 247 -9.95 -13.24 14.71
N TRP A 248 -11.09 -12.55 14.74
CA TRP A 248 -11.47 -11.62 15.79
C TRP A 248 -12.75 -12.12 16.45
N SER A 249 -12.78 -12.22 17.77
CA SER A 249 -13.95 -12.74 18.49
C SER A 249 -14.47 -11.73 19.52
N ASP A 250 -15.77 -11.43 19.47
CA ASP A 250 -16.46 -10.62 20.47
C ASP A 250 -16.75 -11.46 21.72
N PRO A 251 -16.17 -11.13 22.89
CA PRO A 251 -16.41 -11.89 24.11
C PRO A 251 -17.86 -11.77 24.63
N HIS A 252 -18.65 -10.80 24.15
CA HIS A 252 -20.00 -10.57 24.66
C HIS A 252 -21.10 -11.15 23.76
N SER A 253 -21.03 -10.92 22.45
CA SER A 253 -22.10 -11.33 21.53
C SER A 253 -21.93 -12.74 20.95
N GLY A 254 -20.73 -13.33 21.07
CA GLY A 254 -20.41 -14.58 20.39
C GLY A 254 -20.21 -14.42 18.88
N VAL A 255 -20.14 -13.19 18.36
CA VAL A 255 -19.79 -12.96 16.96
C VAL A 255 -18.29 -13.13 16.77
N GLU A 256 -17.92 -13.95 15.79
CA GLU A 256 -16.55 -14.13 15.33
C GLU A 256 -16.44 -13.70 13.86
N ILE A 257 -15.33 -13.05 13.52
CA ILE A 257 -14.97 -12.70 12.16
C ILE A 257 -13.68 -13.42 11.81
N GLU A 258 -13.73 -14.26 10.79
CA GLU A 258 -12.57 -14.91 10.21
C GLU A 258 -12.22 -14.23 8.88
N ALA A 259 -10.97 -13.78 8.72
CA ALA A 259 -10.42 -13.37 7.43
C ALA A 259 -9.49 -14.46 6.91
N GLU A 260 -9.82 -15.00 5.73
CA GLU A 260 -8.92 -15.86 4.96
C GLU A 260 -8.18 -15.00 3.94
N ILE A 261 -6.87 -14.85 4.09
CA ILE A 261 -6.01 -13.98 3.29
C ILE A 261 -5.09 -14.85 2.42
N LEU A 262 -4.97 -14.53 1.15
CA LEU A 262 -4.11 -15.20 0.18
C LEU A 262 -3.10 -14.20 -0.37
N THR A 263 -1.81 -14.49 -0.15
CA THR A 263 -0.69 -13.73 -0.73
C THR A 263 -0.14 -14.53 -1.89
N HIS A 264 -0.20 -13.99 -3.11
CA HIS A 264 0.17 -14.74 -4.31
C HIS A 264 1.66 -14.61 -4.61
N ARG A 265 2.37 -15.74 -4.64
CA ARG A 265 3.79 -15.78 -5.04
C ARG A 265 3.90 -15.48 -6.53
N GLY A 266 4.90 -14.69 -6.89
CA GLY A 266 5.17 -14.26 -8.26
C GLY A 266 4.23 -13.18 -8.80
N PHE A 267 3.29 -12.65 -7.98
CA PHE A 267 2.40 -11.56 -8.38
C PHE A 267 2.29 -10.52 -7.25
N PRO A 268 2.11 -9.22 -7.57
CA PRO A 268 1.87 -8.19 -6.58
C PRO A 268 0.41 -8.17 -6.11
N ALA A 269 -0.12 -9.33 -5.75
CA ALA A 269 -1.54 -9.54 -5.49
C ALA A 269 -1.79 -10.14 -4.11
N VAL A 270 -2.75 -9.56 -3.40
CA VAL A 270 -3.33 -10.08 -2.16
C VAL A 270 -4.84 -10.19 -2.34
N GLU A 271 -5.42 -11.27 -1.83
CA GLU A 271 -6.87 -11.46 -1.82
C GLU A 271 -7.36 -11.83 -0.42
N TRP A 272 -8.61 -11.52 -0.11
CA TRP A 272 -9.23 -12.06 1.09
C TRP A 272 -10.74 -12.23 0.99
N VAL A 273 -11.27 -13.08 1.87
CA VAL A 273 -12.71 -13.26 2.13
C VAL A 273 -12.93 -13.20 3.63
N LEU A 274 -13.96 -12.48 4.07
CA LEU A 274 -14.38 -12.46 5.47
C LEU A 274 -15.54 -13.44 5.67
N ARG A 275 -15.57 -14.11 6.82
CA ARG A 275 -16.67 -14.93 7.29
C ARG A 275 -17.11 -14.42 8.65
N PHE A 276 -18.37 -14.05 8.78
CA PHE A 276 -19.00 -13.70 10.04
C PHE A 276 -19.74 -14.93 10.56
N ARG A 277 -19.44 -15.35 11.77
CA ARG A 277 -20.01 -16.52 12.44
C ARG A 277 -20.62 -16.09 13.76
N ASN A 278 -21.73 -16.72 14.14
CA ASN A 278 -22.22 -16.65 15.51
C ASN A 278 -21.91 -17.96 16.25
N THR A 279 -21.00 -17.89 17.21
CA THR A 279 -20.60 -19.00 18.10
C THR A 279 -21.37 -19.00 19.42
N GLY A 280 -22.24 -18.02 19.65
CA GLY A 280 -23.10 -17.93 20.83
C GLY A 280 -24.37 -18.78 20.70
N GLU A 281 -25.17 -18.77 21.77
CA GLU A 281 -26.44 -19.51 21.86
C GLU A 281 -27.66 -18.67 21.44
N CYS A 282 -27.50 -17.35 21.33
CA CYS A 282 -28.55 -16.38 20.96
C CYS A 282 -28.25 -15.76 19.61
N SER A 283 -29.26 -15.20 18.95
CA SER A 283 -29.06 -14.38 17.73
C SER A 283 -28.08 -13.24 18.00
N SER A 284 -27.19 -12.97 17.04
CA SER A 284 -26.27 -11.85 17.13
C SER A 284 -27.01 -10.52 17.20
N PRO A 285 -26.38 -9.45 17.72
CA PRO A 285 -26.78 -8.10 17.38
C PRO A 285 -26.80 -7.90 15.86
N ILE A 286 -27.57 -6.92 15.39
CA ILE A 286 -27.67 -6.61 13.96
C ILE A 286 -26.29 -6.23 13.42
N LEU A 287 -25.85 -6.97 12.41
CA LEU A 287 -24.72 -6.66 11.55
C LEU A 287 -25.22 -5.88 10.33
N GLU A 288 -24.62 -4.73 10.08
CA GLU A 288 -24.99 -3.88 8.95
C GLU A 288 -23.79 -3.13 8.37
N ASP A 289 -23.99 -2.53 7.19
CA ASP A 289 -22.96 -1.77 6.46
C ASP A 289 -21.60 -2.49 6.32
N VAL A 290 -21.63 -3.80 6.07
CA VAL A 290 -20.44 -4.66 5.93
C VAL A 290 -19.69 -4.32 4.64
N GLN A 291 -18.55 -3.67 4.79
CA GLN A 291 -17.58 -3.39 3.74
C GLN A 291 -16.43 -4.39 3.85
N ALA A 292 -16.32 -5.28 2.87
CA ALA A 292 -15.27 -6.29 2.80
C ALA A 292 -13.86 -5.67 2.62
N LEU A 293 -13.82 -4.45 2.08
CA LEU A 293 -12.67 -3.57 2.00
C LEU A 293 -13.04 -2.20 2.56
N ASP A 294 -12.26 -1.70 3.51
CA ASP A 294 -12.24 -0.31 3.96
C ASP A 294 -10.80 0.03 4.33
N ALA A 295 -10.07 0.64 3.40
CA ALA A 295 -8.67 0.97 3.59
C ALA A 295 -8.38 2.42 3.18
N SER A 296 -7.49 3.06 3.93
CA SER A 296 -6.96 4.37 3.60
C SER A 296 -5.44 4.35 3.61
N TRP A 297 -4.84 5.08 2.70
CA TRP A 297 -3.40 5.28 2.60
C TRP A 297 -3.09 6.68 2.07
N LEU A 298 -1.83 7.08 2.14
CA LEU A 298 -1.42 8.37 1.60
C LEU A 298 -1.22 8.25 0.08
N GLY A 299 -2.05 8.96 -0.67
CA GLY A 299 -1.90 9.19 -2.10
C GLY A 299 -1.15 10.49 -2.36
N ILE A 300 0.10 10.37 -2.80
CA ILE A 300 0.91 11.54 -3.20
C ILE A 300 0.62 11.87 -4.66
N GLY A 301 0.49 13.16 -4.97
CA GLY A 301 0.34 13.66 -6.34
C GLY A 301 -1.09 13.50 -6.86
N ASP A 302 -1.21 13.26 -8.16
CA ASP A 302 -2.50 13.08 -8.80
C ASP A 302 -3.14 11.76 -8.40
N VAL A 303 -4.42 11.84 -8.02
CA VAL A 303 -5.27 10.69 -7.72
C VAL A 303 -6.16 10.44 -8.93
N ILE A 304 -5.89 9.36 -9.67
CA ILE A 304 -6.57 9.07 -10.94
C ILE A 304 -7.29 7.74 -10.85
N LEU A 305 -8.60 7.74 -11.06
CA LEU A 305 -9.44 6.55 -11.07
C LEU A 305 -9.74 6.12 -12.50
N ARG A 306 -9.35 4.89 -12.83
CA ARG A 306 -9.69 4.19 -14.06
C ARG A 306 -10.75 3.12 -13.77
N ARG A 307 -11.79 3.07 -14.59
CA ARG A 307 -12.93 2.18 -14.43
C ARG A 307 -13.62 1.94 -15.77
N SER A 308 -14.41 0.89 -15.89
CA SER A 308 -15.20 0.66 -17.10
C SER A 308 -16.67 0.54 -16.76
N ARG A 309 -17.53 1.06 -17.65
CA ARG A 309 -18.98 0.82 -17.57
C ARG A 309 -19.28 -0.68 -17.66
N GLY A 310 -20.40 -1.07 -17.08
CA GLY A 310 -20.99 -2.38 -17.30
C GLY A 310 -21.67 -2.49 -18.67
N SER A 311 -22.69 -3.33 -18.76
CA SER A 311 -23.54 -3.44 -19.94
C SER A 311 -25.00 -3.24 -19.58
N THR A 312 -25.60 -2.21 -20.19
CA THR A 312 -27.05 -1.98 -20.18
C THR A 312 -27.62 -1.99 -21.61
N CYS A 313 -26.91 -2.67 -22.52
CA CYS A 313 -27.19 -2.72 -23.96
C CYS A 313 -27.12 -1.33 -24.61
N ARG A 314 -26.12 -0.52 -24.26
CA ARG A 314 -25.88 0.81 -24.84
C ARG A 314 -24.61 0.82 -25.68
N ILE A 315 -24.49 1.81 -26.58
CA ILE A 315 -23.27 2.03 -27.36
C ILE A 315 -22.04 2.33 -26.48
N SER A 316 -22.27 2.79 -25.25
CA SER A 316 -21.25 3.07 -24.24
C SER A 316 -20.92 1.85 -23.35
N ASP A 317 -21.43 0.66 -23.67
CA ASP A 317 -21.13 -0.55 -22.88
C ASP A 317 -19.62 -0.81 -22.86
N PHE A 318 -19.10 -1.13 -21.68
CA PHE A 318 -17.66 -1.34 -21.44
C PHE A 318 -16.75 -0.14 -21.75
N GLU A 319 -17.31 1.06 -21.90
CA GLU A 319 -16.55 2.30 -22.05
C GLU A 319 -15.54 2.44 -20.91
N TYR A 320 -14.27 2.61 -21.29
CA TYR A 320 -13.16 2.81 -20.37
C TYR A 320 -13.03 4.30 -20.04
N LEU A 321 -13.15 4.61 -18.75
CA LEU A 321 -13.16 5.96 -18.22
C LEU A 321 -11.94 6.20 -17.34
N VAL A 322 -11.34 7.37 -17.50
CA VAL A 322 -10.24 7.88 -16.69
C VAL A 322 -10.66 9.24 -16.15
N SER A 323 -10.68 9.40 -14.83
CA SER A 323 -11.00 10.68 -14.21
C SER A 323 -10.14 10.95 -12.98
N PRO A 324 -9.71 12.20 -12.75
CA PRO A 324 -9.10 12.57 -11.48
C PRO A 324 -10.11 12.46 -10.34
N ILE A 325 -9.61 12.38 -9.10
CA ILE A 325 -10.35 12.61 -7.87
C ILE A 325 -9.75 13.84 -7.20
N GLY A 326 -10.48 14.94 -7.22
CA GLY A 326 -10.11 16.19 -6.57
C GLY A 326 -10.10 16.11 -5.04
N VAL A 327 -9.47 17.07 -4.39
CA VAL A 327 -9.45 17.17 -2.92
C VAL A 327 -10.88 17.32 -2.38
N GLY A 328 -11.28 16.45 -1.46
CA GLY A 328 -12.63 16.39 -0.90
C GLY A 328 -13.65 15.68 -1.79
N GLU A 329 -13.27 15.23 -2.98
CA GLU A 329 -14.18 14.52 -3.89
C GLU A 329 -14.33 13.04 -3.51
N LYS A 330 -15.51 12.51 -3.86
CA LYS A 330 -15.86 11.10 -3.71
C LYS A 330 -16.52 10.60 -4.98
N VAL A 331 -16.05 9.47 -5.48
CA VAL A 331 -16.67 8.71 -6.57
C VAL A 331 -17.27 7.43 -6.00
N ALA A 332 -18.57 7.24 -6.18
CA ALA A 332 -19.28 6.03 -5.77
C ALA A 332 -19.80 5.26 -6.99
N MET A 333 -19.71 3.94 -6.94
CA MET A 333 -20.14 3.02 -7.98
C MET A 333 -20.87 1.84 -7.34
N ALA A 334 -21.84 1.30 -8.05
CA ALA A 334 -22.53 0.08 -7.67
C ALA A 334 -22.74 -0.79 -8.91
N ALA A 335 -22.94 -2.09 -8.69
CA ALA A 335 -23.19 -3.04 -9.78
C ALA A 335 -24.42 -2.64 -10.60
N GLY A 336 -25.50 -2.23 -9.90
CA GLY A 336 -26.84 -1.94 -10.43
C GLY A 336 -27.60 -3.17 -10.97
N GLY A 337 -28.94 -3.12 -10.92
CA GLY A 337 -29.80 -4.09 -11.64
C GLY A 337 -29.71 -5.57 -11.22
N GLY A 338 -29.23 -5.86 -10.01
CA GLY A 338 -29.11 -7.20 -9.41
C GLY A 338 -27.89 -8.01 -9.84
N ARG A 339 -27.06 -7.51 -10.77
CA ARG A 339 -25.99 -8.28 -11.44
C ARG A 339 -24.65 -7.57 -11.31
N SER A 340 -23.57 -8.33 -11.22
CA SER A 340 -22.22 -7.82 -10.95
C SER A 340 -21.64 -6.80 -11.94
N SER A 341 -22.23 -6.64 -13.13
CA SER A 341 -21.65 -5.87 -14.23
C SER A 341 -22.68 -5.05 -15.03
N ASN A 342 -23.76 -4.60 -14.41
CA ASN A 342 -24.82 -3.88 -15.11
C ASN A 342 -24.40 -2.43 -15.42
N GLU A 343 -24.18 -1.61 -14.38
CA GLU A 343 -23.79 -0.20 -14.51
C GLU A 343 -22.27 -0.03 -14.60
N TRP A 344 -21.54 -0.82 -13.81
CA TRP A 344 -20.08 -0.77 -13.69
C TRP A 344 -19.48 -2.17 -13.66
N LEU A 345 -18.28 -2.35 -14.21
CA LEU A 345 -17.49 -3.55 -13.95
C LEU A 345 -16.90 -3.51 -12.52
N PRO A 346 -16.75 -4.65 -11.83
CA PRO A 346 -16.19 -4.71 -10.48
C PRO A 346 -14.65 -4.68 -10.50
N PHE A 347 -14.05 -3.85 -11.36
CA PHE A 347 -12.61 -3.65 -11.51
C PHE A 347 -12.30 -2.16 -11.57
N PHE A 348 -11.38 -1.72 -10.72
CA PHE A 348 -10.99 -0.32 -10.59
C PHE A 348 -9.48 -0.22 -10.50
N ASN A 349 -8.88 0.75 -11.17
CA ASN A 349 -7.45 1.03 -11.03
C ASN A 349 -7.27 2.46 -10.50
N LEU A 350 -6.86 2.56 -9.24
CA LEU A 350 -6.62 3.82 -8.55
C LEU A 350 -5.12 4.10 -8.54
N GLN A 351 -4.72 5.15 -9.23
CA GLN A 351 -3.35 5.65 -9.28
C GLN A 351 -3.16 6.78 -8.26
N THR A 352 -2.00 6.79 -7.61
CA THR A 352 -1.49 7.87 -6.77
C THR A 352 -0.02 8.11 -7.13
N GLY A 353 0.28 9.21 -7.83
CA GLY A 353 1.63 9.47 -8.34
C GLY A 353 2.07 8.38 -9.33
N ASP A 354 3.26 7.82 -9.14
CA ASP A 354 3.83 6.76 -10.02
C ASP A 354 3.47 5.34 -9.57
N THR A 355 2.43 5.21 -8.75
CA THR A 355 1.94 3.94 -8.20
C THR A 355 0.46 3.81 -8.34
N GLY A 356 -0.05 2.59 -8.21
CA GLY A 356 -1.47 2.38 -8.04
C GLY A 356 -1.82 1.00 -7.53
N VAL A 357 -3.12 0.85 -7.31
CA VAL A 357 -3.75 -0.39 -6.89
C VAL A 357 -4.92 -0.68 -7.81
N ILE A 358 -4.93 -1.88 -8.37
CA ILE A 358 -6.09 -2.45 -9.02
C ILE A 358 -6.90 -3.18 -7.96
N ALA A 359 -8.11 -2.72 -7.71
CA ALA A 359 -9.06 -3.36 -6.81
C ALA A 359 -10.14 -4.09 -7.61
N ALA A 360 -10.49 -5.31 -7.19
CA ALA A 360 -11.62 -6.05 -7.77
C ALA A 360 -12.53 -6.66 -6.70
N VAL A 361 -13.83 -6.70 -7.01
CA VAL A 361 -14.86 -7.32 -6.16
C VAL A 361 -15.32 -8.63 -6.79
N GLY A 362 -14.86 -9.75 -6.24
CA GLY A 362 -15.25 -11.11 -6.63
C GLY A 362 -16.63 -11.47 -6.10
N TRP A 363 -17.68 -10.89 -6.70
CA TRP A 363 -19.08 -11.13 -6.35
C TRP A 363 -19.97 -11.08 -7.59
N SER A 364 -20.92 -12.01 -7.69
CA SER A 364 -21.85 -12.08 -8.83
C SER A 364 -23.15 -11.26 -8.64
N GLY A 365 -23.45 -10.85 -7.41
CA GLY A 365 -24.63 -10.05 -7.07
C GLY A 365 -24.35 -8.55 -6.97
N GLN A 366 -25.20 -7.85 -6.22
CA GLN A 366 -25.02 -6.43 -5.92
C GLN A 366 -23.79 -6.16 -5.05
N TRP A 367 -23.00 -5.17 -5.48
CA TRP A 367 -21.85 -4.65 -4.77
C TRP A 367 -21.84 -3.13 -4.86
N ALA A 368 -21.16 -2.49 -3.92
CA ALA A 368 -20.84 -1.06 -3.96
C ALA A 368 -19.34 -0.86 -3.73
N ALA A 369 -18.80 0.17 -4.37
CA ALA A 369 -17.44 0.64 -4.15
C ALA A 369 -17.40 2.17 -4.13
N SER A 370 -16.55 2.75 -3.28
CA SER A 370 -16.33 4.19 -3.26
C SER A 370 -14.86 4.54 -3.07
N PHE A 371 -14.44 5.57 -3.78
CA PHE A 371 -13.09 6.12 -3.78
C PHE A 371 -13.19 7.58 -3.36
N SER A 372 -12.40 8.00 -2.39
CA SER A 372 -12.39 9.41 -1.94
C SER A 372 -10.99 9.90 -1.68
N ARG A 373 -10.80 11.21 -1.89
CA ARG A 373 -9.59 11.93 -1.49
C ARG A 373 -9.94 12.85 -0.32
N GLU A 374 -9.56 12.44 0.88
CA GLU A 374 -9.80 13.15 2.12
C GLU A 374 -8.61 14.09 2.41
N GLY A 375 -8.84 15.40 2.33
CA GLY A 375 -7.76 16.38 2.42
C GLY A 375 -6.75 16.27 1.27
N GLU A 376 -5.52 16.76 1.48
CA GLU A 376 -4.54 16.84 0.39
C GLU A 376 -3.94 15.50 -0.01
N SER A 377 -3.88 14.53 0.91
CA SER A 377 -3.05 13.33 0.74
C SER A 377 -3.72 12.02 1.12
N LEU A 378 -4.85 11.99 1.85
CA LEU A 378 -5.45 10.72 2.24
C LEU A 378 -6.37 10.22 1.13
N VAL A 379 -6.16 8.99 0.68
CA VAL A 379 -7.04 8.31 -0.26
C VAL A 379 -7.69 7.14 0.44
N ARG A 380 -8.99 6.97 0.25
CA ARG A 380 -9.78 5.89 0.85
C ARG A 380 -10.51 5.10 -0.22
N LEU A 381 -10.51 3.79 -0.04
CA LEU A 381 -11.24 2.83 -0.84
C LEU A 381 -12.12 1.98 0.06
N LYS A 382 -13.43 2.01 -0.21
CA LYS A 382 -14.42 1.09 0.38
C LYS A 382 -15.00 0.19 -0.71
N ALA A 383 -15.17 -1.10 -0.44
CA ALA A 383 -15.90 -1.99 -1.32
C ALA A 383 -16.53 -3.16 -0.56
N GLY A 384 -17.69 -3.62 -1.01
CA GLY A 384 -18.40 -4.73 -0.40
C GLY A 384 -19.74 -5.04 -1.07
N GLN A 385 -20.58 -5.79 -0.38
CA GLN A 385 -22.00 -5.90 -0.75
C GLN A 385 -22.66 -4.53 -0.59
N GLU A 386 -23.56 -4.17 -1.51
CA GLU A 386 -24.15 -2.82 -1.53
C GLU A 386 -24.96 -2.53 -0.26
N LEU A 387 -25.81 -3.48 0.14
CA LEU A 387 -26.66 -3.38 1.32
C LEU A 387 -26.50 -4.64 2.17
N THR A 388 -26.32 -4.45 3.46
CA THR A 388 -26.30 -5.52 4.45
C THR A 388 -26.96 -5.02 5.72
N ARG A 389 -27.94 -5.77 6.24
CA ARG A 389 -28.53 -5.58 7.56
C ARG A 389 -29.20 -6.88 7.99
N PHE A 390 -28.56 -7.65 8.87
CA PHE A 390 -29.03 -8.97 9.27
C PHE A 390 -28.57 -9.33 10.70
N ALA A 391 -29.22 -10.31 11.31
CA ALA A 391 -28.70 -11.02 12.47
C ALA A 391 -28.25 -12.41 12.03
N LEU A 392 -27.28 -12.99 12.74
CA LEU A 392 -26.89 -14.39 12.59
C LEU A 392 -27.51 -15.18 13.74
N HIS A 393 -28.29 -16.20 13.45
CA HIS A 393 -28.73 -17.17 14.46
C HIS A 393 -27.56 -18.03 14.94
N ALA A 394 -27.75 -18.74 16.06
CA ALA A 394 -26.71 -19.59 16.64
C ALA A 394 -26.18 -20.60 15.61
N GLY A 395 -24.87 -20.62 15.41
CA GLY A 395 -24.20 -21.49 14.44
C GLY A 395 -24.22 -21.01 12.98
N GLU A 396 -24.95 -19.94 12.65
CA GLU A 396 -24.97 -19.41 11.28
C GLU A 396 -23.65 -18.75 10.90
N VAL A 397 -23.37 -18.82 9.59
CA VAL A 397 -22.19 -18.23 8.97
C VAL A 397 -22.59 -17.55 7.67
N VAL A 398 -22.09 -16.35 7.45
CA VAL A 398 -22.16 -15.64 6.15
C VAL A 398 -20.77 -15.21 5.72
N ARG A 399 -20.52 -15.20 4.41
CA ARG A 399 -19.26 -14.70 3.85
C ARG A 399 -19.49 -13.43 3.04
N THR A 400 -18.47 -12.58 3.00
CA THR A 400 -18.41 -11.42 2.11
C THR A 400 -17.98 -11.81 0.69
N PRO A 401 -18.03 -10.87 -0.28
CA PRO A 401 -17.24 -10.95 -1.49
C PRO A 401 -15.77 -11.25 -1.23
N ARG A 402 -15.11 -11.82 -2.23
CA ARG A 402 -13.65 -11.81 -2.30
C ARG A 402 -13.19 -10.43 -2.73
N ILE A 403 -12.22 -9.86 -2.03
CA ILE A 403 -11.51 -8.66 -2.47
C ILE A 403 -10.16 -9.09 -3.04
N LEU A 404 -9.80 -8.52 -4.17
CA LEU A 404 -8.45 -8.57 -4.75
C LEU A 404 -7.87 -7.17 -4.76
N LEU A 405 -6.65 -7.02 -4.25
CA LEU A 405 -5.80 -5.86 -4.48
C LEU A 405 -4.54 -6.31 -5.23
N LEU A 406 -4.26 -5.67 -6.35
CA LEU A 406 -3.05 -5.87 -7.14
C LEU A 406 -2.30 -4.55 -7.28
N PHE A 407 -1.11 -4.49 -6.71
CA PHE A 407 -0.30 -3.27 -6.66
C PHE A 407 0.60 -3.16 -7.89
N TRP A 408 0.82 -1.94 -8.35
CA TRP A 408 1.72 -1.67 -9.47
C TRP A 408 2.42 -0.32 -9.32
N ASN A 409 3.56 -0.19 -9.98
CA ASN A 409 4.32 1.04 -10.08
C ASN A 409 4.80 1.25 -11.52
N GLY A 410 5.04 2.50 -11.90
CA GLY A 410 5.41 2.87 -13.26
C GLY A 410 4.18 3.08 -14.16
N ASP A 411 4.09 2.36 -15.28
CA ASP A 411 2.99 2.53 -16.23
C ASP A 411 1.71 1.79 -15.78
N PRO A 412 0.54 2.46 -15.69
CA PRO A 412 -0.74 1.80 -15.40
C PRO A 412 -1.08 0.62 -16.33
N GLN A 413 -0.62 0.62 -17.58
CA GLN A 413 -0.83 -0.48 -18.52
C GLN A 413 -0.08 -1.74 -18.13
N ASP A 414 1.11 -1.61 -17.54
CA ASP A 414 1.84 -2.76 -16.99
C ASP A 414 1.04 -3.39 -15.85
N GLY A 415 0.45 -2.58 -14.98
CA GLY A 415 -0.49 -3.05 -13.95
C GLY A 415 -1.65 -3.86 -14.54
N HIS A 416 -2.29 -3.36 -15.61
CA HIS A 416 -3.36 -4.10 -16.30
C HIS A 416 -2.88 -5.40 -16.95
N ASN A 417 -1.68 -5.41 -17.54
CA ASN A 417 -1.09 -6.60 -18.13
C ASN A 417 -0.80 -7.67 -17.06
N VAL A 418 -0.26 -7.25 -15.90
CA VAL A 418 -0.03 -8.13 -14.76
C VAL A 418 -1.36 -8.66 -14.21
N LEU A 419 -2.42 -7.86 -14.13
CA LEU A 419 -3.77 -8.34 -13.78
C LEU A 419 -4.26 -9.45 -14.72
N ARG A 420 -4.14 -9.27 -16.04
CA ARG A 420 -4.58 -10.29 -17.00
C ARG A 420 -3.80 -11.60 -16.82
N ARG A 421 -2.48 -11.51 -16.64
CA ARG A 421 -1.62 -12.67 -16.35
C ARG A 421 -2.00 -13.35 -15.04
N PHE A 422 -2.27 -12.56 -14.00
CA PHE A 422 -2.72 -13.03 -12.70
C PHE A 422 -4.03 -13.81 -12.81
N LEU A 423 -5.04 -13.25 -13.47
CA LEU A 423 -6.33 -13.91 -13.67
C LEU A 423 -6.17 -15.23 -14.44
N LEU A 424 -5.38 -15.24 -15.53
CA LEU A 424 -5.08 -16.46 -16.29
C LEU A 424 -4.35 -17.53 -15.46
N ALA A 425 -3.43 -17.11 -14.61
CA ALA A 425 -2.63 -18.02 -13.80
C ALA A 425 -3.42 -18.60 -12.62
N ARG A 426 -4.24 -17.78 -11.94
CA ARG A 426 -4.84 -18.08 -10.63
C ARG A 426 -6.34 -18.31 -10.62
N HIS A 427 -7.09 -17.74 -11.55
CA HIS A 427 -8.57 -17.73 -11.49
C HIS A 427 -9.26 -18.39 -12.68
N VAL A 428 -8.61 -18.46 -13.85
CA VAL A 428 -9.24 -19.10 -15.00
C VAL A 428 -9.38 -20.61 -14.76
N PRO A 429 -10.58 -21.18 -14.94
CA PRO A 429 -10.82 -22.61 -14.75
C PRO A 429 -9.86 -23.47 -15.57
N ARG A 430 -9.42 -24.57 -14.97
CA ARG A 430 -8.56 -25.55 -15.63
C ARG A 430 -9.27 -26.90 -15.74
N LEU A 431 -9.12 -27.54 -16.89
CA LEU A 431 -9.52 -28.92 -17.14
C LEU A 431 -8.24 -29.70 -17.50
N ASP A 432 -7.94 -30.76 -16.75
CA ASP A 432 -6.73 -31.57 -16.90
C ASP A 432 -5.44 -30.74 -16.92
N GLY A 433 -5.36 -29.76 -16.00
CA GLY A 433 -4.22 -28.85 -15.85
C GLY A 433 -4.12 -27.74 -16.91
N LYS A 434 -4.94 -27.78 -17.96
CA LYS A 434 -4.95 -26.79 -19.04
C LYS A 434 -6.05 -25.77 -18.84
N ILE A 435 -5.79 -24.53 -19.26
CA ILE A 435 -6.81 -23.48 -19.30
C ILE A 435 -8.01 -23.98 -20.12
N LEU A 436 -9.19 -23.94 -19.50
CA LEU A 436 -10.43 -24.31 -20.15
C LEU A 436 -10.69 -23.35 -21.31
N ARG A 437 -10.66 -23.86 -22.54
CA ARG A 437 -11.13 -23.14 -23.71
C ARG A 437 -12.62 -23.46 -23.88
N ALA A 438 -13.47 -22.50 -23.53
CA ALA A 438 -14.90 -22.65 -23.74
C ALA A 438 -15.17 -22.87 -25.24
N PRO A 439 -15.98 -23.87 -25.64
CA PRO A 439 -16.33 -24.06 -27.03
C PRO A 439 -17.09 -22.83 -27.52
N LEU A 440 -16.65 -22.28 -28.65
CA LEU A 440 -17.37 -21.22 -29.33
C LEU A 440 -18.33 -21.87 -30.33
N THR A 441 -19.63 -21.82 -30.07
CA THR A 441 -20.63 -22.25 -31.04
C THR A 441 -20.83 -21.14 -32.06
N VAL A 442 -20.24 -21.29 -33.23
CA VAL A 442 -20.53 -20.45 -34.39
C VAL A 442 -21.64 -21.12 -35.20
N ALA A 443 -22.68 -20.36 -35.54
CA ALA A 443 -23.66 -20.81 -36.51
C ALA A 443 -22.96 -20.98 -37.87
N HIS A 444 -23.10 -22.16 -38.47
CA HIS A 444 -22.60 -22.46 -39.81
C HIS A 444 -23.51 -21.87 -40.88
#